data_AF-A0A3M0A8A2-F1
#
_entry.id   AF-A0A3M0A8A2-F1
#
_cell.length_a   1.000
_cell.length_b   1.000
_cell.length_c   1.000
_cell.angle_alpha   90.00
_cell.angle_beta   90.00
_cell.angle_gamma   90.00
#
_symmetry.space_group_name_H-M   'P 1'
#
loop_
_entity.id
_entity.type
_entity.pdbx_description
1 polymer ?
#
loop_
_entity_poly.entity_id
_entity_poly.type
_entity_poly.pdbx_seq_one_letter_code
_entity_poly.pdbx_strand_id
1 'polypeptide(L)'
;MKIRKSLILATMTILPSVALVSASCGEKTPKLDELKELVKNSSVEKLLEGVEQVETPSKPEELEKGKKQVSTAAVKTYEAALDVASKVTEESKAEEAATTLKAAIEALKATIVEGTKEATPSTTPKLDALKELIKNSSVAKLLEGVDQVDSPKKPEEIQKGKKEVAKSEVKTYEAALDVATKVTEEAKAEEATKTLQAAIDALKAKIVVGTKE
;
A
#
# COMPACT_ATOMS: atom_id res chain seq x y z
N MET A 1 -25.28 -80.61 -13.56
CA MET A 1 -24.40 -80.23 -14.70
C MET A 1 -23.06 -79.76 -14.15
N LYS A 2 -21.99 -80.53 -14.43
CA LYS A 2 -20.75 -80.13 -15.14
C LYS A 2 -19.79 -79.19 -14.35
N ILE A 3 -18.84 -79.75 -13.57
CA ILE A 3 -17.36 -79.92 -13.80
C ILE A 3 -16.62 -78.57 -14.06
N ARG A 4 -15.56 -78.12 -13.35
CA ARG A 4 -14.11 -78.48 -13.36
C ARG A 4 -13.36 -77.55 -12.36
N LYS A 5 -12.48 -78.01 -11.46
CA LYS A 5 -11.04 -78.41 -11.58
C LYS A 5 -10.06 -77.28 -11.99
N SER A 6 -9.11 -76.96 -11.08
CA SER A 6 -7.67 -76.56 -11.22
C SER A 6 -7.32 -75.63 -10.05
N LEU A 7 -6.38 -75.86 -9.11
CA LEU A 7 -4.99 -76.38 -9.10
C LEU A 7 -3.98 -75.43 -9.76
N ILE A 8 -2.80 -75.25 -9.10
CA ILE A 8 -1.57 -74.46 -9.36
C ILE A 8 -1.42 -73.37 -8.26
N LEU A 9 -0.53 -73.40 -7.26
CA LEU A 9 0.88 -73.82 -7.06
C LEU A 9 1.94 -72.91 -7.69
N ALA A 10 2.72 -72.24 -6.81
CA ALA A 10 4.05 -71.63 -7.01
C ALA A 10 4.14 -70.42 -7.96
N THR A 11 4.80 -69.31 -7.61
CA THR A 11 6.26 -69.22 -7.42
C THR A 11 6.62 -67.83 -6.90
N MET A 12 7.69 -67.77 -6.07
CA MET A 12 8.44 -66.55 -5.79
C MET A 12 8.90 -65.88 -7.08
N THR A 13 8.65 -64.58 -7.22
CA THR A 13 9.54 -63.72 -8.00
C THR A 13 10.14 -62.67 -7.07
N ILE A 14 11.43 -62.88 -6.86
CA ILE A 14 12.39 -61.94 -6.30
C ILE A 14 12.27 -60.66 -7.13
N LEU A 15 11.77 -59.58 -6.52
CA LEU A 15 11.87 -58.26 -7.12
C LEU A 15 13.37 -57.94 -7.24
N PRO A 16 13.88 -57.62 -8.44
CA PRO A 16 15.25 -57.17 -8.57
C PRO A 16 15.40 -55.91 -7.73
N SER A 17 16.28 -55.96 -6.74
CA SER A 17 16.79 -54.79 -6.06
C SER A 17 17.35 -53.88 -7.14
N VAL A 18 16.61 -52.83 -7.48
CA VAL A 18 17.12 -51.77 -8.33
C VAL A 18 18.21 -51.12 -7.50
N ALA A 19 19.46 -51.45 -7.84
CA ALA A 19 20.61 -50.73 -7.34
C ALA A 19 20.36 -49.26 -7.68
N LEU A 20 20.15 -48.45 -6.65
CA LEU A 20 20.36 -47.00 -6.73
C LEU A 20 21.81 -46.85 -7.13
N VAL A 21 22.05 -46.74 -8.43
CA VAL A 21 23.30 -46.23 -8.98
C VAL A 21 23.35 -44.79 -8.48
N SER A 22 23.98 -44.61 -7.32
CA SER A 22 24.51 -43.35 -6.85
C SER A 22 25.63 -42.97 -7.82
N ALA A 23 25.24 -42.52 -9.02
CA ALA A 23 26.10 -41.73 -9.87
C ALA A 23 26.25 -40.38 -9.16
N SER A 24 27.30 -40.29 -8.35
CA SER A 24 27.86 -39.03 -7.86
C SER A 24 28.45 -38.26 -9.05
N CYS A 25 27.57 -37.79 -9.92
CA CYS A 25 27.81 -36.74 -10.89
C CYS A 25 26.96 -35.57 -10.42
N GLY A 26 27.49 -34.35 -10.40
CA GLY A 26 26.68 -33.17 -10.12
C GLY A 26 25.60 -33.02 -11.19
N GLU A 27 24.45 -33.65 -10.97
CA GLU A 27 23.30 -33.57 -11.88
C GLU A 27 22.83 -32.13 -11.84
N LYS A 28 23.09 -31.41 -12.93
CA LYS A 28 22.44 -30.13 -13.17
C LYS A 28 20.95 -30.42 -13.28
N THR A 29 20.17 -29.85 -12.38
CA THR A 29 18.70 -29.92 -12.36
C THR A 29 18.12 -28.57 -12.77
N PRO A 30 18.35 -28.11 -14.01
CA PRO A 30 18.01 -26.74 -14.42
C PRO A 30 16.51 -26.44 -14.29
N LYS A 31 15.63 -27.42 -14.56
CA LYS A 31 14.18 -27.20 -14.47
C LYS A 31 13.73 -27.08 -13.03
N LEU A 32 14.27 -27.91 -12.14
CA LEU A 32 14.00 -27.82 -10.71
C LEU A 32 14.51 -26.50 -10.11
N ASP A 33 15.66 -26.01 -10.58
CA ASP A 33 16.21 -24.72 -10.15
C ASP A 33 15.33 -23.55 -10.62
N GLU A 34 14.88 -23.56 -11.88
CA GLU A 34 13.90 -22.59 -12.41
C GLU A 34 12.58 -22.61 -11.62
N LEU A 35 12.07 -23.78 -11.27
CA LEU A 35 10.85 -23.91 -10.47
C LEU A 35 11.03 -23.32 -9.07
N LYS A 36 12.15 -23.62 -8.40
CA LYS A 36 12.46 -23.07 -7.07
C LYS A 36 12.56 -21.55 -7.11
N GLU A 37 13.20 -21.01 -8.15
CA GLU A 37 13.28 -19.57 -8.36
C GLU A 37 11.89 -18.95 -8.58
N LEU A 38 11.05 -19.58 -9.41
CA LEU A 38 9.68 -19.15 -9.63
C LEU A 38 8.87 -19.16 -8.32
N VAL A 39 8.92 -20.23 -7.53
CA VAL A 39 8.25 -20.33 -6.23
C VAL A 39 8.71 -19.22 -5.29
N LYS A 40 10.03 -18.96 -5.20
CA LYS A 40 10.60 -17.90 -4.36
C LYS A 40 10.16 -16.50 -4.77
N ASN A 41 9.96 -16.27 -6.07
CA ASN A 41 9.55 -14.98 -6.62
C ASN A 41 8.04 -14.77 -6.65
N SER A 42 7.25 -15.82 -6.42
CA SER A 42 5.80 -15.80 -6.52
C SER A 42 5.10 -15.86 -5.16
N SER A 43 5.69 -15.28 -4.12
CA SER A 43 4.99 -15.15 -2.83
C SER A 43 3.74 -14.28 -2.99
N VAL A 44 2.64 -14.69 -2.34
CA VAL A 44 1.34 -13.97 -2.36
C VAL A 44 1.50 -12.49 -2.03
N GLU A 45 2.30 -12.15 -1.01
CA GLU A 45 2.58 -10.77 -0.61
C GLU A 45 3.14 -9.90 -1.74
N LYS A 46 4.06 -10.44 -2.56
CA LYS A 46 4.65 -9.72 -3.70
C LYS A 46 3.67 -9.59 -4.86
N LEU A 47 2.85 -10.60 -5.11
CA LEU A 47 1.91 -10.60 -6.23
C LEU A 47 0.67 -9.73 -5.95
N LEU A 48 0.32 -9.55 -4.68
CA LEU A 48 -0.85 -8.82 -4.23
C LEU A 48 -0.51 -7.51 -3.51
N GLU A 49 0.69 -6.97 -3.74
CA GLU A 49 1.07 -5.66 -3.20
C GLU A 49 0.08 -4.58 -3.67
N GLY A 50 -0.55 -3.89 -2.71
CA GLY A 50 -1.59 -2.89 -2.99
C GLY A 50 -2.94 -3.46 -3.43
N VAL A 51 -3.16 -4.78 -3.29
CA VAL A 51 -4.44 -5.44 -3.57
C VAL A 51 -5.09 -5.88 -2.26
N GLU A 52 -6.30 -5.40 -2.01
CA GLU A 52 -7.09 -5.81 -0.84
C GLU A 52 -7.75 -7.17 -1.08
N GLN A 53 -7.64 -8.07 -0.09
CA GLN A 53 -8.31 -9.38 -0.15
C GLN A 53 -9.68 -9.29 0.52
N VAL A 54 -10.73 -9.67 -0.23
CA VAL A 54 -12.12 -9.63 0.25
C VAL A 54 -12.83 -10.94 -0.08
N GLU A 55 -13.99 -11.23 0.51
CA GLU A 55 -14.76 -12.43 0.15
C GLU A 55 -15.33 -12.35 -1.27
N THR A 56 -15.95 -11.22 -1.59
CA THR A 56 -16.53 -10.92 -2.91
C THR A 56 -16.06 -9.54 -3.34
N PRO A 57 -15.20 -9.43 -4.38
CA PRO A 57 -14.78 -8.15 -4.91
C PRO A 57 -15.97 -7.30 -5.35
N SER A 58 -15.93 -6.01 -5.05
CA SER A 58 -16.88 -5.06 -5.63
C SER A 58 -16.72 -5.00 -7.15
N LYS A 59 -17.77 -4.58 -7.86
CA LYS A 59 -17.64 -4.35 -9.30
C LYS A 59 -16.70 -3.16 -9.57
N PRO A 60 -16.01 -3.13 -10.73
CA PRO A 60 -15.13 -2.01 -11.08
C PRO A 60 -15.77 -0.63 -10.87
N GLU A 61 -17.02 -0.45 -11.27
CA GLU A 61 -17.76 0.81 -11.19
C GLU A 61 -18.19 1.23 -9.76
N GLU A 62 -18.11 0.32 -8.79
CA GLU A 62 -18.43 0.59 -7.38
C GLU A 62 -17.17 0.92 -6.58
N LEU A 63 -16.00 0.46 -7.05
CA LEU A 63 -14.70 0.60 -6.41
C LEU A 63 -13.99 1.88 -6.90
N GLU A 64 -13.46 2.66 -5.96
CA GLU A 64 -12.74 3.91 -6.30
C GLU A 64 -11.54 3.65 -7.20
N LYS A 65 -11.34 4.55 -8.16
CA LYS A 65 -10.25 4.47 -9.12
C LYS A 65 -8.90 4.25 -8.44
N GLY A 66 -8.17 3.21 -8.89
CA GLY A 66 -6.86 2.84 -8.36
C GLY A 66 -6.88 1.92 -7.15
N LYS A 67 -8.04 1.67 -6.52
CA LYS A 67 -8.18 0.57 -5.55
C LYS A 67 -8.27 -0.76 -6.28
N LYS A 68 -7.63 -1.79 -5.73
CA LYS A 68 -7.64 -3.15 -6.29
C LYS A 68 -8.15 -4.12 -5.24
N GLN A 69 -9.01 -5.03 -5.66
CA GLN A 69 -9.55 -6.10 -4.82
C GLN A 69 -9.38 -7.46 -5.49
N VAL A 70 -9.18 -8.50 -4.68
CA VAL A 70 -9.16 -9.88 -5.14
C VAL A 70 -9.95 -10.75 -4.19
N SER A 71 -10.63 -11.77 -4.73
CA SER A 71 -11.39 -12.69 -3.89
C SER A 71 -10.45 -13.59 -3.08
N THR A 72 -10.78 -13.82 -1.82
CA THR A 72 -10.05 -14.74 -0.94
C THR A 72 -10.05 -16.16 -1.52
N ALA A 73 -11.10 -16.54 -2.25
CA ALA A 73 -11.18 -17.84 -2.94
C ALA A 73 -10.13 -17.98 -4.06
N ALA A 74 -9.90 -16.92 -4.84
CA ALA A 74 -8.86 -16.90 -5.87
C ALA A 74 -7.45 -16.99 -5.25
N VAL A 75 -7.22 -16.26 -4.15
CA VAL A 75 -5.95 -16.34 -3.41
C VAL A 75 -5.70 -17.76 -2.89
N LYS A 76 -6.69 -18.40 -2.27
CA LYS A 76 -6.56 -19.79 -1.80
C LYS A 76 -6.27 -20.79 -2.93
N THR A 77 -6.89 -20.59 -4.09
CA THR A 77 -6.64 -21.43 -5.28
C THR A 77 -5.18 -21.29 -5.74
N TYR A 78 -4.67 -20.07 -5.73
CA TYR A 78 -3.28 -19.79 -6.05
C TYR A 78 -2.31 -20.37 -5.01
N GLU A 79 -2.58 -20.20 -3.72
CA GLU A 79 -1.77 -20.77 -2.63
C GLU A 79 -1.67 -22.31 -2.73
N ALA A 80 -2.76 -22.99 -3.09
CA ALA A 80 -2.75 -24.42 -3.34
C ALA A 80 -1.82 -24.80 -4.51
N ALA A 81 -1.82 -24.03 -5.60
CA ALA A 81 -0.91 -24.25 -6.73
C ALA A 81 0.56 -24.00 -6.34
N LEU A 82 0.82 -22.95 -5.54
CA LEU A 82 2.15 -22.64 -5.01
C LEU A 82 2.67 -23.74 -4.09
N ASP A 83 1.81 -24.27 -3.20
CA ASP A 83 2.14 -25.39 -2.32
C ASP A 83 2.47 -26.66 -3.11
N VAL A 84 1.67 -27.02 -4.11
CA VAL A 84 1.95 -28.16 -5.01
C VAL A 84 3.29 -27.97 -5.73
N ALA A 85 3.55 -26.80 -6.30
CA ALA A 85 4.80 -26.49 -6.98
C ALA A 85 6.02 -26.56 -6.05
N SER A 86 5.88 -26.09 -4.80
CA SER A 86 6.94 -26.12 -3.79
C SER A 86 7.36 -27.53 -3.34
N LYS A 87 6.47 -28.52 -3.53
CA LYS A 87 6.67 -29.92 -3.14
C LYS A 87 7.30 -30.77 -4.24
N VAL A 88 7.49 -30.23 -5.45
CA VAL A 88 8.10 -30.98 -6.55
C VAL A 88 9.60 -31.13 -6.31
N THR A 89 10.07 -32.37 -6.25
CA THR A 89 11.49 -32.72 -6.05
C THR A 89 12.11 -33.44 -7.25
N GLU A 90 11.30 -33.84 -8.23
CA GLU A 90 11.73 -34.60 -9.40
C GLU A 90 11.92 -33.67 -10.62
N GLU A 91 13.11 -33.68 -11.22
CA GLU A 91 13.46 -32.87 -12.40
C GLU A 91 12.49 -33.10 -13.58
N SER A 92 12.04 -34.34 -13.77
CA SER A 92 11.10 -34.72 -14.84
C SER A 92 9.71 -34.09 -14.69
N LYS A 93 9.33 -33.67 -13.48
CA LYS A 93 8.02 -33.05 -13.17
C LYS A 93 8.10 -31.52 -13.06
N ALA A 94 9.30 -30.95 -13.00
CA ALA A 94 9.50 -29.54 -12.70
C ALA A 94 8.94 -28.59 -13.78
N GLU A 95 9.06 -28.95 -15.05
CA GLU A 95 8.55 -28.13 -16.17
C GLU A 95 7.02 -28.03 -16.19
N GLU A 96 6.33 -29.15 -15.93
CA GLU A 96 4.87 -29.18 -15.83
C GLU A 96 4.42 -28.31 -14.65
N ALA A 97 5.03 -28.49 -13.49
CA ALA A 97 4.72 -27.69 -12.29
C ALA A 97 4.99 -26.20 -12.48
N ALA A 98 6.08 -25.82 -13.16
CA ALA A 98 6.37 -24.44 -13.50
C ALA A 98 5.31 -23.84 -14.43
N THR A 99 4.86 -24.62 -15.41
CA THR A 99 3.79 -24.22 -16.34
C THR A 99 2.46 -24.02 -15.60
N THR A 100 2.10 -24.95 -14.72
CA THR A 100 0.90 -24.85 -13.87
C THR A 100 0.98 -23.64 -12.94
N LEU A 101 2.12 -23.39 -12.29
CA LEU A 101 2.29 -22.25 -11.40
C LEU A 101 2.18 -20.93 -12.16
N LYS A 102 2.82 -20.81 -13.35
CA LYS A 102 2.67 -19.62 -14.22
C LYS A 102 1.21 -19.39 -14.60
N ALA A 103 0.49 -20.44 -14.99
CA ALA A 103 -0.93 -20.34 -15.30
C ALA A 103 -1.76 -19.88 -14.09
N ALA A 104 -1.45 -20.36 -12.88
CA ALA A 104 -2.11 -19.92 -11.65
C ALA A 104 -1.83 -18.45 -11.30
N ILE A 105 -0.59 -17.97 -11.54
CA ILE A 105 -0.24 -16.56 -11.38
C ILE A 105 -1.09 -15.68 -12.30
N GLU A 106 -1.15 -16.03 -13.59
CA GLU A 106 -1.91 -15.26 -14.57
C GLU A 106 -3.42 -15.32 -14.29
N ALA A 107 -3.93 -16.47 -13.85
CA ALA A 107 -5.32 -16.60 -13.40
C ALA A 107 -5.61 -15.71 -12.18
N LEU A 108 -4.73 -15.68 -11.18
CA LEU A 108 -4.89 -14.81 -10.01
C LEU A 108 -4.91 -13.34 -10.44
N LYS A 109 -3.96 -12.90 -11.27
CA LYS A 109 -3.91 -11.52 -11.78
C LYS A 109 -5.17 -11.14 -12.55
N ALA A 110 -5.72 -12.05 -13.36
CA ALA A 110 -6.95 -11.81 -14.11
C ALA A 110 -8.19 -11.68 -13.21
N THR A 111 -8.16 -12.19 -11.98
CA THR A 111 -9.24 -12.03 -11.00
C THR A 111 -9.16 -10.75 -10.18
N ILE A 112 -8.08 -9.98 -10.29
CA ILE A 112 -7.95 -8.69 -9.60
C ILE A 112 -8.90 -7.70 -10.25
N VAL A 113 -9.81 -7.17 -9.46
CA VAL A 113 -10.73 -6.10 -9.88
C VAL A 113 -10.10 -4.76 -9.52
N GLU A 114 -9.87 -3.92 -10.53
CA GLU A 114 -9.44 -2.54 -10.34
C GLU A 114 -10.62 -1.58 -10.45
N GLY A 115 -10.71 -0.66 -9.50
CA GLY A 115 -11.78 0.33 -9.46
C GLY A 115 -11.70 1.30 -10.64
N THR A 116 -12.88 1.65 -11.17
CA THR A 116 -13.05 2.63 -12.26
C THR A 116 -13.95 3.78 -11.84
N LYS A 117 -14.49 3.75 -10.63
CA LYS A 117 -15.29 4.86 -10.08
C LYS A 117 -14.41 6.08 -9.89
N GLU A 118 -14.55 7.05 -10.78
CA GLU A 118 -13.97 8.37 -10.60
C GLU A 118 -14.40 8.94 -9.25
N ALA A 119 -13.46 9.57 -8.54
CA ALA A 119 -13.81 10.29 -7.32
C ALA A 119 -14.87 11.33 -7.67
N THR A 120 -16.01 11.31 -6.99
CA THR A 120 -17.04 12.31 -7.22
C THR A 120 -16.46 13.68 -6.88
N PRO A 121 -16.45 14.65 -7.81
CA PRO A 121 -16.00 16.00 -7.50
C PRO A 121 -16.84 16.52 -6.33
N SER A 122 -16.18 17.16 -5.36
CA SER A 122 -16.86 17.72 -4.20
C SER A 122 -17.99 18.65 -4.65
N THR A 123 -19.15 18.54 -4.03
CA THR A 123 -20.25 19.49 -4.20
C THR A 123 -20.00 20.80 -3.44
N THR A 124 -18.96 20.85 -2.61
CA THR A 124 -18.53 22.02 -1.83
C THR A 124 -17.02 22.28 -1.97
N PRO A 125 -16.50 22.50 -3.18
CA PRO A 125 -15.07 22.60 -3.43
C PRO A 125 -14.40 23.79 -2.71
N LYS A 126 -15.10 24.91 -2.53
CA LYS A 126 -14.55 26.09 -1.81
C LYS A 126 -14.46 25.81 -0.32
N LEU A 127 -15.47 25.15 0.25
CA LEU A 127 -15.45 24.75 1.65
C LEU A 127 -14.33 23.75 1.93
N ASP A 128 -14.06 22.84 1.00
CA ASP A 128 -12.97 21.89 1.14
C ASP A 128 -11.60 22.56 1.04
N ALA A 129 -11.43 23.52 0.12
CA ALA A 129 -10.22 24.35 0.06
C ALA A 129 -10.00 25.15 1.36
N LEU A 130 -11.07 25.70 1.96
CA LEU A 130 -10.99 26.39 3.24
C LEU A 130 -10.57 25.45 4.38
N LYS A 131 -11.16 24.25 4.47
CA LYS A 131 -10.79 23.24 5.48
C LYS A 131 -9.33 22.82 5.34
N GLU A 132 -8.86 22.66 4.10
CA GLU A 132 -7.47 22.34 3.81
C GLU A 132 -6.53 23.47 4.27
N LEU A 133 -6.86 24.72 3.96
CA LEU A 133 -6.11 25.88 4.43
C LEU A 133 -6.04 25.92 5.96
N ILE A 134 -7.17 25.74 6.66
CA ILE A 134 -7.23 25.69 8.14
C ILE A 134 -6.32 24.58 8.68
N LYS A 135 -6.41 23.37 8.13
CA LYS A 135 -5.59 22.21 8.53
C LYS A 135 -4.09 22.47 8.36
N ASN A 136 -3.73 23.23 7.33
CA ASN A 136 -2.33 23.53 6.99
C ASN A 136 -1.80 24.80 7.67
N SER A 137 -2.66 25.58 8.34
CA SER A 137 -2.31 26.89 8.90
C SER A 137 -2.43 26.91 10.43
N SER A 138 -2.20 25.80 11.12
CA SER A 138 -2.15 25.83 12.59
C SER A 138 -0.99 26.72 13.07
N VAL A 139 -1.17 27.38 14.22
CA VAL A 139 -0.14 28.24 14.83
C VAL A 139 1.19 27.50 14.96
N ALA A 140 1.15 26.23 15.39
CA ALA A 140 2.33 25.39 15.51
C ALA A 140 3.09 25.21 14.19
N LYS A 141 2.38 25.05 13.06
CA LYS A 141 3.00 24.92 11.73
C LYS A 141 3.55 26.26 11.22
N LEU A 142 2.83 27.35 11.45
CA LEU A 142 3.22 28.66 10.95
C LEU A 142 4.37 29.29 11.74
N LEU A 143 4.48 28.98 13.03
CA LEU A 143 5.43 29.56 13.97
C LEU A 143 6.49 28.56 14.43
N GLU A 144 6.73 27.51 13.65
CA GLU A 144 7.82 26.57 13.94
C GLU A 144 9.17 27.32 14.00
N GLY A 145 9.86 27.20 15.14
CA GLY A 145 11.12 27.91 15.38
C GLY A 145 10.98 29.43 15.59
N VAL A 146 9.78 29.93 15.93
CA VAL A 146 9.54 31.33 16.28
C VAL A 146 9.16 31.44 17.76
N ASP A 147 9.93 32.22 18.51
CA ASP A 147 9.67 32.50 19.92
C ASP A 147 8.51 33.48 20.08
N GLN A 148 7.51 33.11 20.88
CA GLN A 148 6.34 33.96 21.14
C GLN A 148 6.55 34.77 22.43
N VAL A 149 6.74 36.08 22.29
CA VAL A 149 7.10 37.01 23.37
C VAL A 149 6.05 38.10 23.54
N ASP A 150 6.02 38.79 24.69
CA ASP A 150 5.02 39.85 24.92
C ASP A 150 5.32 41.11 24.09
N SER A 151 6.60 41.41 23.89
CA SER A 151 7.08 42.48 23.02
C SER A 151 8.38 42.01 22.35
N PRO A 152 8.37 41.79 21.01
CA PRO A 152 9.57 41.43 20.27
C PRO A 152 10.63 42.50 20.41
N LYS A 153 11.88 42.07 20.59
CA LYS A 153 13.00 43.00 20.55
C LYS A 153 13.25 43.50 19.13
N LYS A 154 14.05 44.54 19.00
CA LYS A 154 14.52 44.98 17.68
C LYS A 154 15.41 43.89 17.04
N PRO A 155 15.46 43.80 15.70
CA PRO A 155 16.30 42.83 14.99
C PRO A 155 17.75 42.76 15.51
N GLU A 156 18.38 43.91 15.76
CA GLU A 156 19.78 44.02 16.21
C GLU A 156 20.04 43.51 17.64
N GLU A 157 18.98 43.21 18.40
CA GLU A 157 19.06 42.69 19.76
C GLU A 157 18.84 41.16 19.81
N ILE A 158 18.32 40.57 18.72
CA ILE A 158 18.01 39.15 18.59
C ILE A 158 19.16 38.47 17.84
N GLN A 159 19.65 37.35 18.37
CA GLN A 159 20.71 36.56 17.72
C GLN A 159 20.31 36.16 16.31
N LYS A 160 21.25 36.26 15.37
CA LYS A 160 21.06 35.86 13.99
C LYS A 160 20.51 34.44 13.89
N GLY A 161 19.44 34.27 13.10
CA GLY A 161 18.75 33.00 12.91
C GLY A 161 17.62 32.72 13.91
N LYS A 162 17.52 33.48 15.02
CA LYS A 162 16.34 33.45 15.89
C LYS A 162 15.24 34.36 15.36
N LYS A 163 14.00 34.01 15.69
CA LYS A 163 12.80 34.72 15.28
C LYS A 163 11.91 34.94 16.48
N GLU A 164 11.38 36.15 16.64
CA GLU A 164 10.41 36.48 17.68
C GLU A 164 9.12 37.00 17.06
N VAL A 165 7.99 36.74 17.70
CA VAL A 165 6.69 37.33 17.33
C VAL A 165 5.91 37.70 18.59
N ALA A 166 5.14 38.78 18.53
CA ALA A 166 4.34 39.21 19.67
C ALA A 166 3.16 38.24 19.88
N LYS A 167 2.92 37.81 21.13
CA LYS A 167 1.76 36.97 21.49
C LYS A 167 0.43 37.62 21.10
N SER A 168 0.35 38.96 21.07
CA SER A 168 -0.83 39.70 20.62
C SER A 168 -1.16 39.48 19.13
N GLU A 169 -0.13 39.34 18.29
CA GLU A 169 -0.29 39.07 16.85
C GLU A 169 -0.73 37.61 16.65
N VAL A 170 -0.17 36.67 17.45
CA VAL A 170 -0.62 35.27 17.46
C VAL A 170 -2.10 35.17 17.85
N LYS A 171 -2.54 35.87 18.90
CA LYS A 171 -3.96 35.90 19.30
C LYS A 171 -4.88 36.48 18.22
N THR A 172 -4.42 37.52 17.53
CA THR A 172 -5.17 38.11 16.41
C THR A 172 -5.37 37.10 15.28
N TYR A 173 -4.31 36.34 14.96
CA TYR A 173 -4.39 35.26 14.00
C TYR A 173 -5.30 34.10 14.45
N GLU A 174 -5.19 33.67 15.72
CA GLU A 174 -6.05 32.63 16.29
C GLU A 174 -7.54 33.00 16.22
N ALA A 175 -7.88 34.27 16.44
CA ALA A 175 -9.24 34.76 16.27
C ALA A 175 -9.72 34.64 14.80
N ALA A 176 -8.87 34.97 13.83
CA ALA A 176 -9.20 34.80 12.42
C ALA A 176 -9.37 33.32 12.03
N LEU A 177 -8.51 32.45 12.58
CA LEU A 177 -8.60 31.00 12.40
C LEU A 177 -9.90 30.44 12.99
N ASP A 178 -10.29 30.86 14.20
CA ASP A 178 -11.56 30.48 14.83
C ASP A 178 -12.77 30.92 13.99
N VAL A 179 -12.78 32.15 13.48
CA VAL A 179 -13.82 32.62 12.56
C VAL A 179 -13.89 31.76 11.30
N ALA A 180 -12.75 31.44 10.68
CA ALA A 180 -12.70 30.59 9.49
C ALA A 180 -13.23 29.17 9.76
N THR A 181 -12.93 28.59 10.93
CA THR A 181 -13.41 27.24 11.30
C THR A 181 -14.92 27.14 11.47
N LYS A 182 -15.59 28.27 11.73
CA LYS A 182 -17.05 28.35 11.90
C LYS A 182 -17.80 28.48 10.58
N VAL A 183 -17.11 28.61 9.45
CA VAL A 183 -17.74 28.74 8.13
C VAL A 183 -18.16 27.36 7.64
N THR A 184 -19.47 27.16 7.49
CA THR A 184 -20.08 25.90 7.03
C THR A 184 -20.76 26.02 5.66
N GLU A 185 -20.89 27.23 5.13
CA GLU A 185 -21.59 27.52 3.88
C GLU A 185 -20.60 27.70 2.71
N GLU A 186 -20.79 26.94 1.63
CA GLU A 186 -19.95 27.01 0.41
C GLU A 186 -19.85 28.43 -0.17
N ALA A 187 -20.94 29.19 -0.13
CA ALA A 187 -20.99 30.56 -0.65
C ALA A 187 -20.09 31.54 0.14
N LYS A 188 -19.84 31.27 1.42
CA LYS A 188 -19.00 32.10 2.31
C LYS A 188 -17.54 31.64 2.35
N ALA A 189 -17.26 30.43 1.88
CA ALA A 189 -15.95 29.80 2.00
C ALA A 189 -14.84 30.56 1.25
N GLU A 190 -15.14 31.16 0.09
CA GLU A 190 -14.14 31.91 -0.68
C GLU A 190 -13.69 33.18 0.04
N GLU A 191 -14.63 33.94 0.60
CA GLU A 191 -14.33 35.14 1.37
C GLU A 191 -13.55 34.79 2.64
N ALA A 192 -13.98 33.75 3.36
CA ALA A 192 -13.28 33.25 4.54
C ALA A 192 -11.85 32.78 4.22
N THR A 193 -11.65 32.14 3.06
CA THR A 193 -10.31 31.75 2.58
C THR A 193 -9.42 32.97 2.38
N LYS A 194 -9.92 34.02 1.71
CA LYS A 194 -9.18 35.26 1.49
C LYS A 194 -8.85 35.96 2.82
N THR A 195 -9.80 36.03 3.74
CA THR A 195 -9.59 36.63 5.06
C THR A 195 -8.58 35.85 5.89
N LEU A 196 -8.67 34.51 5.92
CA LEU A 196 -7.70 33.67 6.62
C LEU A 196 -6.30 33.82 6.00
N GLN A 197 -6.20 33.79 4.67
CA GLN A 197 -4.92 33.98 3.97
C GLN A 197 -4.29 35.34 4.30
N ALA A 198 -5.08 36.42 4.30
CA ALA A 198 -4.61 37.73 4.69
C ALA A 198 -4.10 37.76 6.16
N ALA A 199 -4.77 37.04 7.06
CA ALA A 199 -4.34 36.92 8.45
C ALA A 199 -3.02 36.12 8.59
N ILE A 200 -2.84 35.06 7.80
CA ILE A 200 -1.58 34.30 7.73
C ILE A 200 -0.44 35.22 7.28
N ASP A 201 -0.65 35.98 6.22
CA ASP A 201 0.37 36.86 5.65
C ASP A 201 0.69 38.02 6.61
N ALA A 202 -0.32 38.57 7.28
CA ALA A 202 -0.14 39.56 8.33
C ALA A 202 0.69 39.01 9.50
N LEU A 203 0.38 37.81 10.01
CA LEU A 203 1.16 37.19 11.08
C LEU A 203 2.62 36.98 10.67
N LYS A 204 2.86 36.45 9.47
CA LYS A 204 4.22 36.23 8.95
C LYS A 204 5.01 37.53 8.83
N ALA A 205 4.38 38.62 8.40
CA ALA A 205 5.00 39.93 8.29
C ALA A 205 5.39 40.54 9.65
N LYS A 206 4.78 40.07 10.76
CA LYS A 206 5.08 40.51 12.12
C LYS A 206 6.21 39.75 12.80
N ILE A 207 6.73 38.70 12.17
CA ILE A 207 7.87 37.95 12.69
C ILE A 207 9.14 38.79 12.55
N VAL A 208 9.78 39.08 13.67
CA VAL A 208 11.05 39.80 13.73
C VAL A 208 12.19 38.79 13.65
N VAL A 209 13.07 38.93 12.67
CA VAL A 209 14.23 38.07 12.48
C VAL A 209 15.46 38.75 13.05
N GLY A 210 16.23 38.03 13.87
CA GLY A 210 17.44 38.56 14.48
C GLY A 210 18.58 38.79 13.50
N THR A 211 19.32 39.88 13.73
CA THR A 211 20.48 40.30 12.93
C THR A 211 21.75 40.49 13.76
N LYS A 212 21.70 40.24 15.07
CA LYS A 212 22.85 40.34 15.97
C LYS A 212 23.85 39.22 15.69
N GLU A 213 25.09 39.57 15.37
CA GLU A 213 26.21 38.64 15.21
C GLU A 213 26.66 38.01 16.54
#